data_AF-A0A3B8NEC9-F1
#
_entry.id   AF-A0A3B8NEC9-F1
#
_cell.length_a   1.000
_cell.length_b   1.000
_cell.length_c   1.000
_cell.angle_alpha   90.00
_cell.angle_beta   90.00
_cell.angle_gamma   90.00
#
_symmetry.space_group_name_H-M   'P 1'
#
loop_
_entity.id
_entity.type
_entity.pdbx_description
1 polymer ?
#
loop_
_entity_poly.entity_id
_entity_poly.type
_entity_poly.pdbx_seq_one_letter_code
_entity_poly.pdbx_strand_id
1 'polypeptide(L)'
;PGLEYDYCKSYYGRVSDRMYGRVTRLFVIPLLRALIKVYGNLRMLDYLEGFRYPLSGEFSISTDLARRVGMPGDWGLEVGMLVEVYHNTTVKGICQVDLGSNFEHKHQHLGHQHDDPEPTVDKGLVKMAREIALSLFSSITSEGVVMDTGSLKALRLTYERTAKELIQRYHDDSTVNGLNYYRHEEAEAVEAFSASLNNAIQIFAAEGHEARQIPNWNRTFSAVPDLADRLKEVVEADNC
;
A
#
# COMPACT_ATOMS: atom_id res chain seq x y z
N PRO A 1 -12.89 -8.70 -25.16
CA PRO A 1 -11.79 -9.54 -24.63
C PRO A 1 -12.32 -10.49 -23.56
N GLY A 2 -12.38 -11.80 -23.83
CA GLY A 2 -12.78 -12.82 -22.85
C GLY A 2 -11.62 -13.18 -21.92
N LEU A 3 -11.06 -12.18 -21.25
CA LEU A 3 -9.90 -12.35 -20.36
C LEU A 3 -10.43 -12.76 -18.98
N GLU A 4 -10.21 -14.02 -18.60
CA GLU A 4 -10.76 -14.64 -17.38
C GLU A 4 -9.97 -14.25 -16.11
N TYR A 5 -9.92 -12.95 -15.80
CA TYR A 5 -9.29 -12.43 -14.58
C TYR A 5 -10.34 -12.03 -13.54
N ASP A 6 -10.08 -12.37 -12.28
CA ASP A 6 -10.90 -11.97 -11.13
C ASP A 6 -10.54 -10.59 -10.59
N TYR A 7 -9.26 -10.19 -10.75
CA TYR A 7 -8.75 -8.91 -10.28
C TYR A 7 -7.78 -8.33 -11.28
N CYS A 8 -7.91 -7.03 -11.55
CA CYS A 8 -6.99 -6.28 -12.39
C CYS A 8 -6.57 -5.00 -11.68
N LYS A 9 -5.28 -4.90 -11.37
CA LYS A 9 -4.67 -3.68 -10.82
C LYS A 9 -4.16 -2.83 -11.96
N SER A 10 -4.60 -1.57 -12.01
CA SER A 10 -4.01 -0.67 -12.98
C SER A 10 -2.63 -0.19 -12.52
N TYR A 11 -1.79 0.18 -13.47
CA TYR A 11 -0.60 0.95 -13.20
C TYR A 11 -0.38 2.00 -14.27
N TYR A 12 0.38 3.04 -13.93
CA TYR A 12 0.75 4.13 -14.83
C TYR A 12 2.01 4.80 -14.32
N GLY A 13 2.79 5.34 -15.26
CA GLY A 13 3.94 6.18 -14.94
C GLY A 13 3.51 7.40 -14.12
N ARG A 14 4.13 7.59 -12.95
CA ARG A 14 3.94 8.80 -12.13
C ARG A 14 5.11 9.76 -12.37
N VAL A 15 5.17 10.36 -13.56
CA VAL A 15 6.26 11.23 -14.01
C VAL A 15 5.71 12.45 -14.75
N SER A 16 6.29 13.63 -14.50
CA SER A 16 6.16 14.81 -15.36
C SER A 16 7.55 15.44 -15.61
N ASP A 17 7.91 16.51 -14.90
CA ASP A 17 9.26 17.07 -14.85
C ASP A 17 10.18 16.26 -13.92
N ARG A 18 9.60 15.46 -13.03
CA ARG A 18 10.27 14.66 -12.01
C ARG A 18 9.52 13.35 -11.75
N MET A 19 10.12 12.47 -10.96
CA MET A 19 9.47 11.25 -10.46
C MET A 19 8.58 11.50 -9.24
N TYR A 20 7.33 11.09 -9.29
CA TYR A 20 6.40 11.13 -8.16
C TYR A 20 6.20 9.77 -7.50
N GLY A 21 5.30 9.70 -6.51
CA GLY A 21 4.99 8.46 -5.79
C GLY A 21 6.03 8.12 -4.73
N ARG A 22 6.49 9.11 -3.95
CA ARG A 22 7.50 8.92 -2.88
C ARG A 22 7.14 7.78 -1.92
N VAL A 23 5.88 7.62 -1.51
CA VAL A 23 5.47 6.51 -0.64
C VAL A 23 5.72 5.16 -1.33
N THR A 24 5.34 4.99 -2.60
CA THR A 24 5.65 3.76 -3.33
C THR A 24 7.16 3.55 -3.48
N ARG A 25 7.85 4.57 -4.02
CA ARG A 25 9.27 4.49 -4.42
C ARG A 25 10.22 4.34 -3.25
N LEU A 26 10.02 5.15 -2.20
CA LEU A 26 10.94 5.34 -1.09
C LEU A 26 10.51 4.63 0.18
N PHE A 27 9.23 4.20 0.28
CA PHE A 27 8.74 3.48 1.46
C PHE A 27 8.32 2.04 1.14
N VAL A 28 7.26 1.83 0.35
CA VAL A 28 6.66 0.51 0.13
C VAL A 28 7.62 -0.47 -0.55
N ILE A 29 8.21 -0.10 -1.69
CA ILE A 29 9.16 -0.98 -2.41
C ILE A 29 10.36 -1.34 -1.53
N PRO A 30 11.09 -0.38 -0.90
CA PRO A 30 12.21 -0.74 -0.04
C PRO A 30 11.77 -1.53 1.21
N LEU A 31 10.57 -1.27 1.76
CA LEU A 31 10.03 -2.02 2.89
C LEU A 31 9.74 -3.47 2.52
N LEU A 32 9.04 -3.73 1.40
CA LEU A 32 8.77 -5.08 0.90
C LEU A 32 10.08 -5.85 0.68
N ARG A 33 11.07 -5.23 0.06
CA ARG A 33 12.40 -5.83 -0.14
C ARG A 33 13.13 -6.10 1.18
N ALA A 34 13.00 -5.22 2.16
CA ALA A 34 13.58 -5.42 3.48
C ALA A 34 12.88 -6.55 4.24
N LEU A 35 11.55 -6.65 4.15
CA LEU A 35 10.75 -7.74 4.71
C LEU A 35 11.18 -9.09 4.10
N ILE A 36 11.31 -9.16 2.77
CA ILE A 36 11.80 -10.36 2.08
C ILE A 36 13.21 -10.74 2.54
N LYS A 37 14.13 -9.77 2.70
CA LYS A 37 15.49 -10.02 3.18
C LYS A 37 15.54 -10.54 4.62
N VAL A 38 14.63 -10.08 5.49
CA VAL A 38 14.66 -10.41 6.93
C VAL A 38 13.85 -11.68 7.25
N TYR A 39 12.67 -11.83 6.65
CA TYR A 39 11.75 -12.92 6.94
C TYR A 39 11.74 -14.01 5.86
N GLY A 40 12.47 -13.82 4.76
CA GLY A 40 12.54 -14.75 3.64
C GLY A 40 11.42 -14.57 2.62
N ASN A 41 11.40 -15.46 1.64
CA ASN A 41 10.45 -15.42 0.52
C ASN A 41 9.10 -16.01 0.93
N LEU A 42 8.30 -15.21 1.65
CA LEU A 42 6.89 -15.50 1.82
C LEU A 42 6.18 -15.24 0.48
N ARG A 43 5.35 -16.20 0.04
CA ARG A 43 4.62 -16.10 -1.23
C ARG A 43 3.78 -14.82 -1.34
N MET A 44 3.22 -14.36 -0.21
CA MET A 44 2.49 -13.10 -0.13
C MET A 44 3.41 -11.89 -0.40
N LEU A 45 4.63 -11.87 0.16
CA LEU A 45 5.57 -10.77 -0.06
C LEU A 45 6.08 -10.74 -1.51
N ASP A 46 6.37 -11.91 -2.10
CA ASP A 46 6.75 -12.02 -3.51
C ASP A 46 5.62 -11.52 -4.42
N TYR A 47 4.37 -11.88 -4.08
CA TYR A 47 3.18 -11.39 -4.78
C TYR A 47 3.05 -9.86 -4.68
N LEU A 48 3.21 -9.28 -3.49
CA LEU A 48 3.14 -7.82 -3.29
C LEU A 48 4.27 -7.07 -4.00
N GLU A 49 5.49 -7.60 -3.99
CA GLU A 49 6.65 -6.99 -4.67
C GLU A 49 6.50 -7.00 -6.20
N GLY A 50 5.74 -7.97 -6.74
CA GLY A 50 5.45 -8.07 -8.17
C GLY A 50 4.55 -6.96 -8.74
N PHE A 51 3.93 -6.11 -7.90
CA PHE A 51 3.14 -4.97 -8.36
C PHE A 51 4.03 -3.77 -8.68
N ARG A 52 3.85 -3.19 -9.88
CA ARG A 52 4.60 -2.00 -10.29
C ARG A 52 4.23 -0.77 -9.46
N TYR A 53 2.94 -0.62 -9.17
CA TYR A 53 2.38 0.48 -8.39
C TYR A 53 1.34 -0.07 -7.40
N PRO A 54 1.78 -0.70 -6.29
CA PRO A 54 0.86 -1.32 -5.33
C PRO A 54 -0.16 -0.35 -4.75
N LEU A 55 0.19 0.94 -4.68
CA LEU A 55 -0.65 2.04 -4.18
C LEU A 55 -1.46 2.77 -5.27
N SER A 56 -1.64 2.20 -6.48
CA SER A 56 -2.60 2.76 -7.43
C SER A 56 -4.04 2.57 -6.91
N GLY A 57 -4.88 3.60 -7.02
CA GLY A 57 -6.26 3.53 -6.53
C GLY A 57 -7.19 2.80 -7.50
N GLU A 58 -6.80 2.73 -8.77
CA GLU A 58 -7.64 2.22 -9.84
C GLU A 58 -7.43 0.71 -10.02
N PHE A 59 -8.52 -0.05 -9.87
CA PHE A 59 -8.55 -1.48 -10.09
C PHE A 59 -9.94 -1.92 -10.55
N SER A 60 -10.06 -3.15 -11.03
CA SER A 60 -11.34 -3.81 -11.23
C SER A 60 -11.33 -5.19 -10.57
N ILE A 61 -12.51 -5.64 -10.15
CA ILE A 61 -12.72 -6.87 -9.41
C ILE A 61 -14.00 -7.55 -9.89
N SER A 62 -13.99 -8.86 -10.04
CA SER A 62 -15.18 -9.64 -10.35
C SER A 62 -16.17 -9.57 -9.18
N THR A 63 -17.47 -9.61 -9.47
CA THR A 63 -18.51 -9.59 -8.42
C THR A 63 -18.36 -10.76 -7.46
N ASP A 64 -17.88 -11.91 -7.95
CA ASP A 64 -17.68 -13.10 -7.13
C ASP A 64 -16.51 -12.94 -6.16
N LEU A 65 -15.39 -12.35 -6.60
CA LEU A 65 -14.27 -12.06 -5.72
C LEU A 65 -14.63 -10.94 -4.72
N ALA A 66 -15.33 -9.90 -5.18
CA ALA A 66 -15.76 -8.77 -4.36
C ALA A 66 -16.63 -9.20 -3.16
N ARG A 67 -17.39 -10.30 -3.29
CA ARG A 67 -18.21 -10.84 -2.20
C ARG A 67 -17.41 -11.49 -1.06
N ARG A 68 -16.19 -11.95 -1.36
CA ARG A 68 -15.35 -12.74 -0.44
C ARG A 68 -14.29 -11.89 0.27
N VAL A 69 -13.70 -10.93 -0.45
CA VAL A 69 -12.69 -10.02 0.11
C VAL A 69 -13.28 -9.15 1.21
N GLY A 70 -12.56 -9.04 2.33
CA GLY A 70 -12.81 -7.99 3.33
C GLY A 70 -12.23 -6.67 2.81
N MET A 71 -12.95 -5.56 2.94
CA MET A 71 -12.38 -4.25 2.56
C MET A 71 -11.61 -3.69 3.76
N PRO A 72 -10.30 -3.41 3.65
CA PRO A 72 -9.58 -2.72 4.70
C PRO A 72 -10.15 -1.32 4.93
N GLY A 73 -10.29 -0.89 6.18
CA GLY A 73 -10.93 0.37 6.56
C GLY A 73 -9.98 1.54 6.84
N ASP A 74 -8.69 1.40 6.53
CA ASP A 74 -7.62 2.37 6.85
C ASP A 74 -6.82 2.80 5.61
N TRP A 75 -5.76 3.62 5.79
CA TRP A 75 -4.88 4.06 4.70
C TRP A 75 -3.98 2.93 4.17
N GLY A 76 -4.09 1.73 4.74
CA GLY A 76 -3.58 0.50 4.17
C GLY A 76 -4.50 -0.09 3.09
N LEU A 77 -5.60 0.58 2.72
CA LEU A 77 -6.60 0.08 1.75
C LEU A 77 -5.96 -0.59 0.53
N GLU A 78 -5.05 0.07 -0.18
CA GLU A 78 -4.50 -0.46 -1.42
C GLU A 78 -3.64 -1.70 -1.19
N VAL A 79 -2.82 -1.73 -0.14
CA VAL A 79 -1.96 -2.88 0.18
C VAL A 79 -2.77 -4.01 0.81
N GLY A 80 -3.63 -3.69 1.76
CA GLY A 80 -4.54 -4.63 2.40
C GLY A 80 -5.50 -5.27 1.40
N MET A 81 -5.98 -4.52 0.40
CA MET A 81 -6.78 -5.07 -0.69
C MET A 81 -5.98 -6.09 -1.51
N LEU A 82 -4.70 -5.81 -1.80
CA LEU A 82 -3.86 -6.79 -2.49
C LEU A 82 -3.67 -8.07 -1.66
N VAL A 83 -3.49 -7.94 -0.33
CA VAL A 83 -3.43 -9.09 0.60
C VAL A 83 -4.75 -9.88 0.60
N GLU A 84 -5.89 -9.21 0.65
CA GLU A 84 -7.21 -9.85 0.62
C GLU A 84 -7.45 -10.58 -0.71
N VAL A 85 -7.06 -9.97 -1.83
CA VAL A 85 -7.10 -10.62 -3.14
C VAL A 85 -6.20 -11.85 -3.16
N TYR A 86 -5.00 -11.78 -2.58
CA TYR A 86 -4.08 -12.93 -2.49
C TYR A 86 -4.69 -14.12 -1.73
N HIS A 87 -5.48 -13.89 -0.68
CA HIS A 87 -6.14 -14.95 0.07
C HIS A 87 -7.41 -15.49 -0.61
N ASN A 88 -8.05 -14.71 -1.49
CA ASN A 88 -9.39 -15.02 -2.03
C ASN A 88 -9.41 -15.39 -3.53
N THR A 89 -8.28 -15.31 -4.22
CA THR A 89 -8.11 -15.83 -5.59
C THR A 89 -6.70 -16.39 -5.82
N THR A 90 -6.49 -17.04 -6.97
CA THR A 90 -5.18 -17.53 -7.39
C THR A 90 -4.41 -16.43 -8.11
N VAL A 91 -3.08 -16.44 -8.02
CA VAL A 91 -2.22 -15.48 -8.75
C VAL A 91 -2.47 -15.48 -10.27
N LYS A 92 -2.93 -16.61 -10.84
CA LYS A 92 -3.29 -16.69 -12.27
C LYS A 92 -4.55 -15.89 -12.64
N GLY A 93 -5.45 -15.67 -11.67
CA GLY A 93 -6.65 -14.85 -11.82
C GLY A 93 -6.41 -13.36 -11.62
N ILE A 94 -5.15 -12.93 -11.48
CA ILE A 94 -4.76 -11.55 -11.21
C ILE A 94 -3.95 -11.03 -12.38
N CYS A 95 -4.26 -9.83 -12.86
CA CYS A 95 -3.46 -9.14 -13.87
C CYS A 95 -3.16 -7.69 -13.50
N GLN A 96 -2.20 -7.12 -14.22
CA GLN A 96 -1.84 -5.71 -14.15
C GLN A 96 -1.99 -5.09 -15.54
N VAL A 97 -2.67 -3.95 -15.63
CA VAL A 97 -2.87 -3.22 -16.90
C VAL A 97 -2.21 -1.86 -16.85
N ASP A 98 -1.44 -1.53 -17.89
CA ASP A 98 -0.94 -0.17 -18.08
C ASP A 98 -2.06 0.72 -18.62
N LEU A 99 -2.36 1.82 -17.94
CA LEU A 99 -3.33 2.81 -18.44
C LEU A 99 -2.75 3.74 -19.51
N GLY A 100 -1.44 3.70 -19.73
CA GLY A 100 -0.75 4.33 -20.86
C GLY A 100 -0.68 5.86 -20.84
N SER A 101 -1.44 6.54 -19.98
CA SER A 101 -1.36 7.99 -19.78
C SER A 101 -0.67 8.32 -18.45
N ASN A 102 0.20 9.34 -18.47
CA ASN A 102 0.69 9.96 -17.24
C ASN A 102 -0.50 10.59 -16.53
N PHE A 103 -1.00 9.90 -15.52
CA PHE A 103 -2.11 10.40 -14.72
C PHE A 103 -1.55 11.44 -13.74
N GLU A 104 -1.91 12.71 -13.95
CA GLU A 104 -1.60 13.78 -13.01
C GLU A 104 -2.60 13.72 -11.85
N HIS A 105 -2.12 13.31 -10.67
CA HIS A 105 -2.91 13.36 -9.43
C HIS A 105 -2.56 14.61 -8.64
N LYS A 106 -3.43 14.97 -7.69
CA LYS A 106 -3.11 15.96 -6.66
C LYS A 106 -1.84 15.53 -5.90
N HIS A 107 -0.74 16.25 -6.12
CA HIS A 107 0.53 15.95 -5.47
C HIS A 107 0.52 16.42 -4.01
N GLN A 108 0.34 15.49 -3.07
CA GLN A 108 0.52 15.79 -1.65
C GLN A 108 2.00 15.96 -1.34
N HIS A 109 2.34 17.05 -0.67
CA HIS A 109 3.69 17.31 -0.17
C HIS A 109 3.93 16.47 1.10
N LEU A 110 5.20 16.28 1.49
CA LEU A 110 5.62 15.61 2.73
C LEU A 110 5.22 16.42 3.97
N GLY A 111 3.92 16.62 4.22
CA GLY A 111 3.42 17.41 5.33
C GLY A 111 3.37 18.92 5.09
N HIS A 112 3.81 19.44 3.94
CA HIS A 112 3.69 20.87 3.63
C HIS A 112 2.32 21.20 3.03
N GLN A 113 1.34 21.53 3.87
CA GLN A 113 0.55 22.72 3.55
C GLN A 113 1.47 23.92 3.83
N HIS A 114 1.42 24.93 2.97
CA HIS A 114 2.31 26.10 2.97
C HIS A 114 2.32 26.89 4.33
N ASP A 115 1.46 26.51 5.28
CA ASP A 115 1.27 27.14 6.58
C ASP A 115 1.43 26.18 7.79
N ASP A 116 1.83 24.91 7.60
CA ASP A 116 1.96 23.93 8.69
C ASP A 116 3.42 23.79 9.16
N PRO A 117 3.72 23.92 10.47
CA PRO A 117 5.08 23.82 11.02
C PRO A 117 5.48 22.35 11.17
N GLU A 118 6.45 21.93 10.37
CA GLU A 118 7.11 20.60 10.34
C GLU A 118 6.21 19.35 10.10
N PRO A 119 6.72 18.34 9.38
CA PRO A 119 6.00 17.09 9.15
C PRO A 119 5.80 16.33 10.48
N THR A 120 4.58 16.38 11.00
CA THR A 120 4.17 15.56 12.15
C THR A 120 3.82 14.14 11.72
N VAL A 121 4.02 13.15 12.60
CA VAL A 121 3.78 11.72 12.31
C VAL A 121 2.31 11.43 11.97
N ASP A 122 1.40 12.34 12.32
CA ASP A 122 -0.05 12.18 12.19
C ASP A 122 -0.65 12.87 10.96
N LYS A 123 0.15 13.48 10.09
CA LYS A 123 -0.32 14.17 8.87
C LYS A 123 0.27 13.58 7.59
N GLY A 124 -0.53 13.57 6.53
CA GLY A 124 -0.10 13.29 5.15
C GLY A 124 0.55 11.92 4.92
N LEU A 125 1.62 11.91 4.12
CA LEU A 125 2.32 10.70 3.67
C LEU A 125 2.98 9.90 4.81
N VAL A 126 3.34 10.56 5.91
CA VAL A 126 4.01 9.96 7.07
C VAL A 126 3.05 9.05 7.85
N LYS A 127 1.79 9.51 8.01
CA LYS A 127 0.70 8.70 8.56
C LYS A 127 0.39 7.49 7.68
N MET A 128 0.27 7.70 6.37
CA MET A 128 0.03 6.62 5.40
C MET A 128 1.14 5.54 5.49
N ALA A 129 2.41 5.94 5.54
CA ALA A 129 3.53 5.00 5.69
C ALA A 129 3.40 4.14 6.96
N ARG A 130 3.07 4.77 8.09
CA ARG A 130 2.85 4.05 9.36
C ARG A 130 1.73 3.02 9.24
N GLU A 131 0.59 3.40 8.69
CA GLU A 131 -0.57 2.50 8.54
C GLU A 131 -0.29 1.35 7.58
N ILE A 132 0.43 1.59 6.47
CA ILE A 132 0.89 0.53 5.57
C ILE A 132 1.81 -0.46 6.29
N ALA A 133 2.77 0.03 7.11
CA ALA A 133 3.66 -0.87 7.85
C ALA A 133 2.89 -1.74 8.85
N LEU A 134 1.97 -1.15 9.61
CA LEU A 134 1.13 -1.89 10.56
C LEU A 134 0.29 -2.97 9.85
N SER A 135 -0.35 -2.61 8.73
CA SER A 135 -1.13 -3.55 7.91
C SER A 135 -0.27 -4.72 7.41
N LEU A 136 0.95 -4.46 6.93
CA LEU A 136 1.90 -5.49 6.51
C LEU A 136 2.33 -6.38 7.66
N PHE A 137 2.62 -5.83 8.85
CA PHE A 137 3.02 -6.62 10.01
C PHE A 137 1.90 -7.57 10.45
N SER A 138 0.66 -7.08 10.50
CA SER A 138 -0.51 -7.91 10.80
C SER A 138 -0.69 -9.01 9.77
N SER A 139 -0.57 -8.70 8.48
CA SER A 139 -0.72 -9.66 7.38
C SER A 139 0.35 -10.76 7.41
N ILE A 140 1.61 -10.39 7.70
CA ILE A 140 2.71 -11.35 7.85
C ILE A 140 2.51 -12.22 9.10
N THR A 141 2.02 -11.64 10.19
CA THR A 141 1.73 -12.37 11.41
C THR A 141 0.56 -13.34 11.23
N SER A 142 -0.47 -12.98 10.46
CA SER A 142 -1.57 -13.89 10.13
C SER A 142 -1.14 -15.08 9.25
N GLU A 143 -0.04 -14.93 8.50
CA GLU A 143 0.62 -16.04 7.79
C GLU A 143 1.46 -16.94 8.73
N GLY A 144 1.45 -16.67 10.04
CA GLY A 144 2.14 -17.46 11.07
C GLY A 144 3.60 -17.09 11.30
N VAL A 145 4.07 -15.95 10.76
CA VAL A 145 5.45 -15.48 10.95
C VAL A 145 5.57 -14.70 12.25
N VAL A 146 6.52 -15.11 13.09
CA VAL A 146 6.82 -14.44 14.35
C VAL A 146 7.75 -13.25 14.08
N MET A 147 7.36 -12.06 14.54
CA MET A 147 8.11 -10.81 14.40
C MET A 147 8.56 -10.30 15.77
N ASP A 148 9.70 -10.78 16.27
CA ASP A 148 10.27 -10.33 17.54
C ASP A 148 11.00 -8.97 17.42
N THR A 149 11.26 -8.32 18.55
CA THR A 149 11.95 -7.02 18.61
C THR A 149 13.30 -6.99 17.90
N GLY A 150 14.07 -8.09 17.94
CA GLY A 150 15.35 -8.21 17.24
C GLY A 150 15.16 -8.21 15.73
N SER A 151 14.22 -9.02 15.22
CA SER A 151 13.88 -9.06 13.80
C SER A 151 13.34 -7.71 13.29
N LEU A 152 12.48 -7.03 14.05
CA LEU A 152 11.93 -5.71 13.70
C LEU A 152 13.00 -4.62 13.69
N LYS A 153 13.98 -4.68 14.61
CA LYS A 153 15.14 -3.78 14.60
C LYS A 153 16.00 -4.01 13.36
N ALA A 154 16.23 -5.26 12.97
CA ALA A 154 16.96 -5.61 11.75
C ALA A 154 16.19 -5.13 10.50
N LEU A 155 14.86 -5.26 10.49
CA LEU A 155 14.00 -4.76 9.42
C LEU A 155 14.18 -3.26 9.20
N ARG A 156 14.13 -2.44 10.25
CA ARG A 156 14.32 -0.98 10.13
C ARG A 156 15.65 -0.61 9.48
N LEU A 157 16.75 -1.23 9.93
CA LEU A 157 18.09 -0.98 9.38
C LEU A 157 18.20 -1.46 7.92
N THR A 158 17.57 -2.59 7.60
CA THR A 158 17.54 -3.15 6.25
C THR A 158 16.73 -2.28 5.30
N TYR A 159 15.62 -1.73 5.77
CA TYR A 159 14.81 -0.74 5.07
C TYR A 159 15.63 0.52 4.75
N GLU A 160 16.26 1.14 5.75
CA GLU A 160 17.06 2.36 5.56
C GLU A 160 18.17 2.17 4.52
N ARG A 161 18.87 1.03 4.58
CA ARG A 161 19.90 0.67 3.59
C ARG A 161 19.28 0.51 2.19
N THR A 162 18.20 -0.25 2.08
CA THR A 162 17.54 -0.52 0.79
C THR A 162 16.96 0.75 0.17
N ALA A 163 16.41 1.65 0.98
CA ALA A 163 15.89 2.94 0.54
C ALA A 163 17.03 3.85 0.00
N LYS A 164 18.18 3.90 0.68
CA LYS A 164 19.37 4.63 0.20
C LYS A 164 19.89 4.08 -1.14
N GLU A 165 19.92 2.76 -1.31
CA GLU A 165 20.27 2.12 -2.58
C GLU A 165 19.29 2.52 -3.70
N LEU A 166 17.98 2.58 -3.40
CA LEU A 166 16.96 3.00 -4.36
C LEU A 166 17.05 4.48 -4.72
N ILE A 167 17.39 5.37 -3.78
CA ILE A 167 17.62 6.80 -4.09
C ILE A 167 18.68 6.95 -5.18
N GLN A 168 19.76 6.16 -5.13
CA GLN A 168 20.80 6.20 -6.17
C GLN A 168 20.25 5.72 -7.51
N ARG A 169 19.47 4.63 -7.52
CA ARG A 169 18.88 4.11 -8.77
C ARG A 169 17.89 5.08 -9.40
N TYR A 170 17.04 5.73 -8.60
CA TYR A 170 16.10 6.73 -9.12
C TYR A 170 16.82 8.00 -9.59
N HIS A 171 17.94 8.37 -8.97
CA HIS A 171 18.80 9.45 -9.49
C HIS A 171 19.34 9.10 -10.88
N ASP A 172 19.89 7.89 -11.03
CA ASP A 172 20.49 7.45 -12.29
C ASP A 172 19.43 7.34 -13.40
N ASP A 173 18.26 6.78 -13.07
CA ASP A 173 17.11 6.69 -13.96
C ASP A 173 16.56 8.07 -14.34
N SER A 174 16.47 9.01 -13.39
CA SER A 174 16.09 10.39 -13.67
C SER A 174 17.09 11.08 -14.59
N THR A 175 18.39 10.86 -14.37
CA THR A 175 19.47 11.43 -15.19
C THR A 175 19.38 10.94 -16.63
N VAL A 176 19.18 9.64 -16.83
CA VAL A 176 19.04 9.04 -18.17
C VAL A 176 17.80 9.58 -18.90
N ASN A 177 16.72 9.83 -18.17
CA ASN A 177 15.45 10.33 -18.75
C ASN A 177 15.34 11.87 -18.77
N GLY A 178 16.38 12.60 -18.36
CA GLY A 178 16.37 14.07 -18.34
C GLY A 178 15.38 14.68 -17.34
N LEU A 179 15.04 13.96 -16.28
CA LEU A 179 14.12 14.39 -15.22
C LEU A 179 14.86 15.15 -14.11
N ASN A 180 14.17 16.09 -13.48
CA ASN A 180 14.64 16.75 -12.28
C ASN A 180 14.67 15.76 -11.09
N TYR A 181 15.79 15.71 -10.37
CA TYR A 181 15.94 14.84 -9.20
C TYR A 181 16.69 15.52 -8.06
N TYR A 182 15.98 15.74 -6.94
CA TYR A 182 16.51 16.42 -5.77
C TYR A 182 16.91 15.40 -4.70
N ARG A 183 18.14 14.90 -4.79
CA ARG A 183 18.63 13.81 -3.92
C ARG A 183 18.49 14.11 -2.42
N HIS A 184 18.69 15.37 -2.02
CA HIS A 184 18.56 15.78 -0.63
C HIS A 184 17.12 15.60 -0.12
N GLU A 185 16.13 16.09 -0.87
CA GLU A 185 14.71 15.95 -0.52
C GLU A 185 14.28 14.47 -0.45
N GLU A 186 14.79 13.62 -1.35
CA GLU A 186 14.49 12.18 -1.32
C GLU A 186 15.12 11.51 -0.09
N ALA A 187 16.28 11.99 0.38
CA ALA A 187 16.90 11.51 1.62
C ALA A 187 16.10 11.93 2.85
N GLU A 188 15.66 13.20 2.93
CA GLU A 188 14.80 13.70 4.01
C GLU A 188 13.46 12.93 4.06
N ALA A 189 12.89 12.61 2.89
CA ALA A 189 11.70 11.78 2.81
C ALA A 189 11.92 10.38 3.40
N VAL A 190 13.07 9.75 3.11
CA VAL A 190 13.42 8.43 3.67
C VAL A 190 13.63 8.51 5.18
N GLU A 191 14.22 9.58 5.70
CA GLU A 191 14.36 9.80 7.14
C GLU A 191 13.00 9.90 7.83
N ALA A 192 12.08 10.71 7.27
CA ALA A 192 10.71 10.81 7.76
C ALA A 192 9.96 9.46 7.73
N PHE A 193 10.10 8.71 6.63
CA PHE A 193 9.50 7.38 6.53
C PHE A 193 10.15 6.34 7.46
N SER A 194 11.45 6.44 7.75
CA SER A 194 12.10 5.59 8.76
C SER A 194 11.55 5.87 10.15
N ALA A 195 11.29 7.15 10.47
CA ALA A 195 10.63 7.52 11.71
C ALA A 195 9.20 6.92 11.80
N SER A 196 8.41 6.98 10.72
CA SER A 196 7.11 6.30 10.65
C SER A 196 7.21 4.79 10.88
N LEU A 197 8.19 4.13 10.23
CA LEU A 197 8.40 2.69 10.38
C LEU A 197 8.75 2.34 11.82
N ASN A 198 9.62 3.12 12.45
CA ASN A 198 9.98 2.92 13.85
C ASN A 198 8.77 3.09 14.78
N ASN A 199 7.91 4.07 14.51
CA ASN A 199 6.67 4.25 15.26
C ASN A 199 5.70 3.07 15.06
N ALA A 200 5.53 2.57 13.83
CA ALA A 200 4.75 1.37 13.55
C ALA A 200 5.29 0.14 14.30
N ILE A 201 6.62 -0.06 14.31
CA ILE A 201 7.27 -1.15 15.05
C ILE A 201 6.97 -1.05 16.55
N GLN A 202 7.02 0.15 17.13
CA GLN A 202 6.73 0.35 18.55
C GLN A 202 5.27 0.04 18.90
N ILE A 203 4.33 0.52 18.08
CA ILE A 203 2.90 0.24 18.24
C ILE A 203 2.65 -1.26 18.16
N PHE A 204 3.15 -1.90 17.09
CA PHE A 204 2.97 -3.33 16.86
C PHE A 204 3.58 -4.19 17.97
N ALA A 205 4.76 -3.83 18.47
CA ALA A 205 5.42 -4.57 19.55
C ALA A 205 4.72 -4.41 20.92
N ALA A 206 4.05 -3.28 21.16
CA ALA A 206 3.39 -2.99 22.44
C ALA A 206 1.97 -3.55 22.50
N GLU A 207 1.18 -3.38 21.44
CA GLU A 207 -0.26 -3.62 21.45
C GLU A 207 -0.68 -4.72 20.46
N GLY A 208 0.24 -5.21 19.64
CA GLY A 208 -0.10 -5.89 18.39
C GLY A 208 -0.71 -4.89 17.39
N HIS A 209 -1.30 -5.42 16.32
CA HIS A 209 -2.18 -4.65 15.47
C HIS A 209 -3.18 -5.59 14.81
N GLU A 210 -4.47 -5.31 15.00
CA GLU A 210 -5.53 -5.89 14.19
C GLU A 210 -5.99 -4.84 13.20
N ALA A 211 -5.79 -5.09 11.91
CA ALA A 211 -6.27 -4.21 10.87
C ALA A 211 -7.79 -4.08 10.98
N ARG A 212 -8.32 -2.85 10.91
CA ARG A 212 -9.77 -2.64 10.90
C ARG A 212 -10.32 -3.14 9.58
N GLN A 213 -10.89 -4.33 9.58
CA GLN A 213 -11.56 -4.87 8.40
C GLN A 213 -13.06 -4.61 8.46
N ILE A 214 -13.59 -4.13 7.34
CA ILE A 214 -15.03 -4.14 7.09
C ILE A 214 -15.41 -5.60 6.77
N PRO A 215 -16.46 -6.16 7.39
CA PRO A 215 -16.90 -7.52 7.09
C PRO A 215 -17.21 -7.67 5.60
N ASN A 216 -16.80 -8.79 5.00
CA ASN A 216 -17.12 -9.08 3.61
C ASN A 216 -18.64 -9.18 3.39
N TRP A 217 -19.08 -9.02 2.14
CA TRP A 217 -20.50 -9.02 1.80
C TRP A 217 -21.20 -10.32 2.19
N ASN A 218 -20.53 -11.47 2.09
CA ASN A 218 -21.12 -12.74 2.52
C ASN A 218 -21.48 -12.74 4.01
N ARG A 219 -20.59 -12.25 4.88
CA ARG A 219 -20.84 -12.10 6.32
C ARG A 219 -21.93 -11.07 6.58
N THR A 220 -21.89 -9.96 5.86
CA THR A 220 -22.89 -8.88 6.00
C THR A 220 -24.29 -9.34 5.61
N PHE A 221 -24.47 -10.00 4.46
CA PHE A 221 -25.76 -10.56 4.04
C PHE A 221 -26.23 -11.71 4.94
N SER A 222 -25.30 -12.47 5.54
CA SER A 222 -25.67 -13.48 6.53
C SER A 222 -26.24 -12.86 7.81
N ALA A 223 -25.73 -11.69 8.22
CA ALA A 223 -26.19 -10.97 9.41
C ALA A 223 -27.44 -10.10 9.14
N VAL A 224 -27.55 -9.53 7.94
CA VAL A 224 -28.64 -8.65 7.52
C VAL A 224 -29.12 -9.10 6.12
N PRO A 225 -29.99 -10.12 6.04
CA PRO A 225 -30.40 -10.70 4.76
C PRO A 225 -31.17 -9.75 3.84
N ASP A 226 -31.87 -8.78 4.41
CA ASP A 226 -32.67 -7.75 3.72
C ASP A 226 -31.86 -6.49 3.35
N LEU A 227 -30.53 -6.50 3.55
CA LEU A 227 -29.69 -5.32 3.32
C LEU A 227 -29.77 -4.82 1.88
N ALA A 228 -29.85 -5.72 0.89
CA ALA A 228 -29.91 -5.34 -0.52
C ALA A 228 -31.17 -4.51 -0.82
N ASP A 229 -32.32 -4.94 -0.29
CA ASP A 229 -33.59 -4.25 -0.48
C ASP A 229 -33.56 -2.88 0.22
N ARG A 230 -33.06 -2.84 1.46
CA ARG A 230 -32.89 -1.59 2.22
C ARG A 230 -31.97 -0.58 1.53
N LEU A 231 -30.84 -1.03 0.97
CA LEU A 231 -29.94 -0.16 0.20
C LEU A 231 -30.62 0.37 -1.05
N LYS A 232 -31.37 -0.49 -1.76
CA LYS A 232 -32.12 -0.09 -2.95
C LYS A 232 -33.16 0.97 -2.62
N GLU A 233 -33.96 0.78 -1.57
CA GLU A 233 -34.97 1.73 -1.11
C GLU A 233 -34.36 3.11 -0.79
N VAL A 234 -33.22 3.13 -0.09
CA VAL A 234 -32.51 4.38 0.24
C VAL A 234 -32.00 5.07 -1.02
N VAL A 235 -31.39 4.33 -1.96
CA VAL A 235 -30.91 4.90 -3.23
C VAL A 235 -32.06 5.42 -4.08
N GLU A 236 -33.20 4.72 -4.12
CA GLU A 236 -34.39 5.19 -4.83
C GLU A 236 -34.96 6.46 -4.18
N ALA A 237 -34.97 6.55 -2.86
CA ALA A 237 -35.42 7.73 -2.13
C ALA A 237 -34.49 8.95 -2.32
N ASP A 238 -33.16 8.76 -2.36
CA ASP A 238 -32.19 9.83 -2.60
C ASP A 238 -32.19 10.34 -4.06
N ASN A 239 -32.67 9.53 -5.01
CA ASN A 239 -32.77 9.90 -6.42
C ASN A 239 -34.12 10.57 -6.78
N CYS A 240 -35.04 10.71 -5.83
CA CYS A 240 -36.33 11.40 -5.98
C CYS A 240 -36.25 12.86 -5.49
#